data_AF-A0AAU9WXL6-F1
#
_entry.id   AF-A0AAU9WXL6-F1
#
_cell.length_a   1.000
_cell.length_b   1.000
_cell.length_c   1.000
_cell.angle_alpha   90.00
_cell.angle_beta   90.00
_cell.angle_gamma   90.00
#
_symmetry.space_group_name_H-M   'P 1'
#
loop_
_entity.id
_entity.type
_entity.pdbx_description
1 polymer ?
#
loop_
_entity_poly.entity_id
_entity_poly.type
_entity_poly.pdbx_seq_one_letter_code
_entity_poly.pdbx_strand_id
1 'polypeptide(L)'
;MITMITENQRKPVKKRAMLPVELAIKGEKDDVAAFLIRVMSHESIQNLFSWTPSKMTDPKPSFFSFKAIIENPRMKETVVAVLDQMMSPHWPYLPQRQENYETEEEREAIEGVWNTISDDPLNYHFYYHILDGDEGGRPLKILDSDGYKQIENKHFNWKDKSCLHAIAKGNNKEALQHPVVRMLIKAKWKSYGHFFLSLQAVLYCIFLLCMSYSLLHASTKLDPTHYSGALDSLRRFCEVVTLFMVVFYICEEINQIRIGAITYTNRLISCIEGRSYFSEWMTLFDWLGLLLILCIVPLRYMDQKPQWMVTSLAFSFNFIRIFKFSCVSRTTGLYTQTLAKIILLDVTRSMEVFIVIFFSFCGALTLSLCYSRSCENQELRCVSVDGLRALFEQYPMAENYSTFNWLSVLLMMAYMGTVTVILLNILIAQMSTTYTQAKKVARLEYDVDRILQLTRMERFPFLKLRVKYYKEGGWISEMNLARDLLVFYEDRNPWEPVEEKIEAIRNMTRKIVKQMRPGQD
;
A
#
# COMPACT_ATOMS: atom_id res chain seq x y z
N MET A 1 -56.05 -10.45 23.49
CA MET A 1 -55.16 -11.41 24.17
C MET A 1 -54.30 -12.05 23.08
N ILE A 2 -53.14 -11.45 22.81
CA ILE A 2 -52.27 -11.80 21.67
C ILE A 2 -51.29 -12.87 22.17
N THR A 3 -51.41 -14.08 21.65
CA THR A 3 -50.51 -15.20 21.95
C THR A 3 -49.13 -14.94 21.35
N MET A 4 -48.14 -14.70 22.21
CA MET A 4 -46.72 -14.74 21.87
C MET A 4 -46.35 -16.16 21.43
N ILE A 5 -46.00 -16.33 20.16
CA ILE A 5 -45.38 -17.55 19.66
C ILE A 5 -43.90 -17.48 20.00
N THR A 6 -43.47 -18.28 20.96
CA THR A 6 -42.07 -18.49 21.33
C THR A 6 -41.23 -18.91 20.12
N GLU A 7 -40.01 -18.37 20.05
CA GLU A 7 -39.00 -18.49 18.98
C GLU A 7 -38.60 -19.93 18.60
N ASN A 8 -39.04 -20.93 19.36
CA ASN A 8 -38.68 -22.35 19.22
C ASN A 8 -39.44 -23.13 18.13
N GLN A 9 -40.30 -22.51 17.33
CA GLN A 9 -41.04 -23.19 16.24
C GLN A 9 -40.61 -22.82 14.82
N ARG A 10 -39.46 -22.16 14.62
CA ARG A 10 -38.85 -22.13 13.27
C ARG A 10 -38.33 -23.52 12.94
N LYS A 11 -39.02 -24.21 12.02
CA LYS A 11 -38.57 -25.46 11.37
C LYS A 11 -37.05 -25.39 11.15
N PRO A 12 -36.25 -26.39 11.57
CA PRO A 12 -34.82 -26.38 11.31
C PRO A 12 -34.63 -26.32 9.79
N VAL A 13 -34.02 -25.25 9.30
CA VAL A 13 -33.51 -25.18 7.94
C VAL A 13 -32.65 -26.43 7.79
N LYS A 14 -33.05 -27.38 6.92
CA LYS A 14 -32.27 -28.61 6.65
C LYS A 14 -30.85 -28.19 6.30
N LYS A 15 -29.94 -28.27 7.27
CA LYS A 15 -28.51 -28.00 7.05
C LYS A 15 -28.03 -29.14 6.15
N ARG A 16 -27.55 -28.81 4.95
CA ARG A 16 -26.88 -29.74 4.05
C ARG A 16 -25.77 -30.45 4.83
N ALA A 17 -25.47 -31.71 4.51
CA ALA A 17 -24.26 -32.37 4.98
C ALA A 17 -23.05 -31.50 4.59
N MET A 18 -22.41 -30.89 5.58
CA MET A 18 -21.24 -30.04 5.39
C MET A 18 -20.00 -30.92 5.28
N LEU A 19 -19.09 -30.58 4.39
CA LEU A 19 -17.79 -31.27 4.32
C LEU A 19 -16.99 -30.97 5.60
N PRO A 20 -16.08 -31.87 6.04
CA PRO A 20 -15.24 -31.64 7.20
C PRO A 20 -14.48 -30.31 7.15
N VAL A 21 -14.04 -29.92 5.95
CA VAL A 21 -13.34 -28.65 5.68
C VAL A 21 -14.25 -27.44 5.93
N GLU A 22 -15.51 -27.50 5.49
CA GLU A 22 -16.48 -26.43 5.70
C GLU A 22 -16.79 -26.23 7.19
N LEU A 23 -16.81 -27.33 7.96
CA LEU A 23 -17.03 -27.30 9.40
C LEU A 23 -15.81 -26.73 10.14
N ALA A 24 -14.60 -27.04 9.68
CA ALA A 24 -13.36 -26.48 10.22
C ALA A 24 -13.25 -24.97 9.96
N ILE A 25 -13.56 -24.51 8.74
CA ILE A 25 -13.56 -23.08 8.37
C ILE A 25 -14.61 -22.32 9.19
N LYS A 26 -15.83 -22.88 9.31
CA LYS A 26 -16.90 -22.26 10.11
C LYS A 26 -16.60 -22.24 11.61
N GLY A 27 -15.83 -23.21 12.07
CA GLY A 27 -15.36 -23.31 13.45
C GLY A 27 -14.11 -22.48 13.77
N GLU A 28 -13.59 -21.71 12.81
CA GLU A 28 -12.34 -20.92 12.94
C GLU A 28 -11.13 -21.74 13.41
N LYS A 29 -11.08 -23.04 13.04
CA LYS A 29 -9.96 -23.92 13.39
C LYS A 29 -8.90 -23.87 12.31
N ASP A 30 -7.95 -22.94 12.43
CA ASP A 30 -6.95 -22.63 11.40
C ASP A 30 -6.14 -23.87 10.98
N ASP A 31 -5.47 -24.52 11.93
CA ASP A 31 -4.56 -25.65 11.63
C ASP A 31 -5.29 -26.82 10.95
N VAL A 32 -6.51 -27.12 11.43
CA VAL A 32 -7.33 -28.23 10.90
C VAL A 32 -7.85 -27.88 9.51
N ALA A 33 -8.29 -26.65 9.29
CA ALA A 33 -8.74 -26.20 7.98
C ALA A 33 -7.58 -26.15 6.99
N ALA A 34 -6.42 -25.62 7.39
CA ALA A 34 -5.21 -25.57 6.58
C ALA A 34 -4.73 -26.97 6.17
N PHE A 35 -4.69 -27.91 7.13
CA PHE A 35 -4.34 -29.30 6.85
C PHE A 35 -5.30 -29.95 5.85
N LEU A 36 -6.61 -29.84 6.08
CA LEU A 36 -7.61 -30.43 5.20
C LEU A 36 -7.56 -29.83 3.78
N ILE A 37 -7.34 -28.52 3.66
CA ILE A 37 -7.18 -27.85 2.36
C ILE A 37 -5.91 -28.33 1.65
N ARG A 38 -4.80 -28.54 2.38
CA ARG A 38 -3.56 -29.06 1.76
C ARG A 38 -3.72 -30.48 1.20
N VAL A 39 -4.59 -31.29 1.78
CA VAL A 39 -4.86 -32.68 1.35
C VAL A 39 -5.87 -32.74 0.19
N MET A 40 -6.71 -31.71 0.03
CA MET A 40 -7.71 -31.68 -1.04
C MET A 40 -7.07 -31.47 -2.42
N SER A 41 -7.73 -31.98 -3.47
CA SER A 41 -7.32 -31.70 -4.84
C SER A 41 -7.55 -30.23 -5.20
N HIS A 42 -6.68 -29.69 -6.06
CA HIS A 42 -6.76 -28.31 -6.56
C HIS A 42 -8.17 -27.97 -7.07
N GLU A 43 -8.77 -28.84 -7.89
CA GLU A 43 -10.11 -28.64 -8.46
C GLU A 43 -11.21 -28.59 -7.40
N SER A 44 -11.11 -29.41 -6.35
CA SER A 44 -12.08 -29.42 -5.26
C SER A 44 -12.08 -28.10 -4.48
N ILE A 45 -10.90 -27.52 -4.28
CA ILE A 45 -10.73 -26.23 -3.59
C ILE A 45 -11.23 -25.09 -4.48
N GLN A 46 -10.94 -25.15 -5.77
CA GLN A 46 -11.49 -24.19 -6.73
C GLN A 46 -13.01 -24.24 -6.71
N ASN A 47 -13.64 -25.42 -6.71
CA ASN A 47 -15.09 -25.57 -6.61
C ASN A 47 -15.68 -25.11 -5.27
N LEU A 48 -14.90 -25.13 -4.18
CA LEU A 48 -15.33 -24.66 -2.87
C LEU A 48 -15.45 -23.11 -2.82
N PHE A 49 -14.50 -22.43 -3.46
CA PHE A 49 -14.42 -20.97 -3.46
C PHE A 49 -14.96 -20.31 -4.73
N SER A 50 -15.19 -21.07 -5.80
CA SER A 50 -15.82 -20.61 -7.02
C SER A 50 -17.34 -20.86 -7.00
N TRP A 51 -18.05 -20.11 -7.82
CA TRP A 51 -19.48 -20.27 -8.01
C TRP A 51 -19.82 -21.57 -8.77
N THR A 52 -20.90 -22.27 -8.36
CA THR A 52 -21.44 -23.43 -9.08
C THR A 52 -22.43 -22.99 -10.17
N PRO A 53 -22.17 -23.27 -11.45
CA PRO A 53 -22.94 -22.71 -12.58
C PRO A 53 -24.35 -23.29 -12.77
N SER A 54 -24.86 -24.12 -11.85
CA SER A 54 -25.99 -25.02 -12.12
C SER A 54 -27.33 -24.32 -12.41
N LYS A 55 -27.50 -23.02 -12.12
CA LYS A 55 -28.68 -22.24 -12.53
C LYS A 55 -28.32 -20.78 -12.82
N MET A 56 -28.30 -20.41 -14.11
CA MET A 56 -28.12 -19.03 -14.58
C MET A 56 -29.22 -18.06 -14.13
N THR A 57 -30.35 -18.56 -13.63
CA THR A 57 -31.52 -17.76 -13.22
C THR A 57 -31.46 -17.24 -11.78
N ASP A 58 -30.61 -17.80 -10.91
CA ASP A 58 -30.40 -17.35 -9.53
C ASP A 58 -29.02 -17.79 -9.02
N PRO A 59 -27.94 -17.01 -9.26
CA PRO A 59 -26.58 -17.42 -8.91
C PRO A 59 -26.37 -17.34 -7.39
N LYS A 60 -26.45 -18.49 -6.72
CA LYS A 60 -26.07 -18.60 -5.29
C LYS A 60 -24.59 -18.24 -5.12
N PRO A 61 -24.20 -17.40 -4.15
CA PRO A 61 -22.79 -17.13 -3.87
C PRO A 61 -22.02 -18.43 -3.55
N SER A 62 -20.69 -18.41 -3.70
CA SER A 62 -19.83 -19.50 -3.19
C SER A 62 -20.17 -19.81 -1.73
N PHE A 63 -20.01 -21.07 -1.31
CA PHE A 63 -20.34 -21.49 0.05
C PHE A 63 -19.53 -20.72 1.09
N PHE A 64 -18.28 -20.37 0.75
CA PHE A 64 -17.41 -19.53 1.53
C PHE A 64 -16.82 -18.42 0.66
N SER A 65 -16.80 -17.20 1.21
CA SER A 65 -16.08 -16.08 0.62
C SER A 65 -14.62 -16.15 1.04
N PHE A 66 -13.70 -16.25 0.08
CA PHE A 66 -12.27 -16.20 0.39
C PHE A 66 -11.89 -14.88 1.10
N LYS A 67 -12.56 -13.78 0.74
CA LYS A 67 -12.40 -12.49 1.41
C LYS A 67 -12.73 -12.54 2.91
N ALA A 68 -13.80 -13.24 3.29
CA ALA A 68 -14.18 -13.38 4.71
C ALA A 68 -13.14 -14.16 5.52
N ILE A 69 -12.43 -15.12 4.90
CA ILE A 69 -11.34 -15.86 5.53
C ILE A 69 -10.12 -14.95 5.70
N ILE A 70 -9.78 -14.14 4.69
CA ILE A 70 -8.67 -13.19 4.76
C ILE A 70 -8.88 -12.12 5.84
N GLU A 71 -10.11 -11.61 5.99
CA GLU A 71 -10.44 -10.61 7.00
C GLU A 71 -10.41 -11.17 8.42
N ASN A 72 -10.46 -12.49 8.60
CA ASN A 72 -10.37 -13.13 9.90
C ASN A 72 -8.90 -13.26 10.36
N PRO A 73 -8.48 -12.59 11.45
CA PRO A 73 -7.10 -12.63 11.93
C PRO A 73 -6.68 -14.00 12.47
N ARG A 74 -7.62 -14.91 12.74
CA ARG A 74 -7.38 -16.25 13.27
C ARG A 74 -7.12 -17.31 12.19
N MET A 75 -7.35 -17.01 10.92
CA MET A 75 -7.32 -17.99 9.82
C MET A 75 -6.13 -17.78 8.87
N LYS A 76 -4.93 -17.55 9.43
CA LYS A 76 -3.76 -17.15 8.62
C LYS A 76 -3.18 -18.32 7.85
N GLU A 77 -3.06 -19.48 8.48
CA GLU A 77 -2.51 -20.68 7.85
C GLU A 77 -3.43 -21.20 6.76
N THR A 78 -4.75 -21.11 6.98
CA THR A 78 -5.77 -21.48 6.00
C THR A 78 -5.67 -20.61 4.75
N VAL A 79 -5.44 -19.29 4.88
CA VAL A 79 -5.22 -18.40 3.73
C VAL A 79 -3.99 -18.83 2.93
N VAL A 80 -2.88 -19.15 3.60
CA VAL A 80 -1.67 -19.64 2.93
C VAL A 80 -1.92 -20.98 2.26
N ALA A 81 -2.61 -21.93 2.92
CA ALA A 81 -2.94 -23.23 2.35
C ALA A 81 -3.83 -23.13 1.10
N VAL A 82 -4.79 -22.20 1.07
CA VAL A 82 -5.58 -21.93 -0.14
C VAL A 82 -4.70 -21.36 -1.25
N LEU A 83 -3.78 -20.46 -0.92
CA LEU A 83 -2.84 -19.89 -1.90
C LEU A 83 -1.86 -20.94 -2.44
N ASP A 84 -1.36 -21.85 -1.61
CA ASP A 84 -0.51 -22.96 -2.03
C ASP A 84 -1.23 -23.79 -3.10
N GLN A 85 -2.51 -24.07 -2.87
CA GLN A 85 -3.38 -24.84 -3.75
C GLN A 85 -3.79 -24.10 -5.04
N MET A 86 -3.47 -22.81 -5.18
CA MET A 86 -3.61 -22.05 -6.43
C MET A 86 -2.41 -22.20 -7.36
N MET A 87 -1.36 -22.89 -6.91
CA MET A 87 -0.19 -23.24 -7.71
C MET A 87 -0.21 -24.73 -8.05
N SER A 88 -0.45 -25.06 -9.32
CA SER A 88 -0.36 -26.44 -9.79
C SER A 88 1.00 -26.66 -10.44
N PRO A 89 1.88 -27.50 -9.86
CA PRO A 89 3.07 -27.94 -10.56
C PRO A 89 2.67 -28.86 -11.73
N HIS A 90 3.39 -28.74 -12.84
CA HIS A 90 3.14 -29.52 -14.04
C HIS A 90 4.45 -30.11 -14.58
N TRP A 91 4.38 -31.39 -14.90
CA TRP A 91 5.45 -32.16 -15.53
C TRP A 91 4.98 -32.55 -16.94
N PRO A 92 5.46 -31.86 -17.99
CA PRO A 92 5.03 -32.09 -19.36
C PRO A 92 5.25 -33.52 -19.88
N TYR A 93 6.17 -34.24 -19.25
CA TYR A 93 6.54 -35.62 -19.61
C TYR A 93 5.66 -36.67 -18.93
N LEU A 94 4.75 -36.28 -18.03
CA LEU A 94 3.88 -37.23 -17.33
C LEU A 94 2.54 -37.41 -18.05
N PRO A 95 2.03 -38.64 -18.13
CA PRO A 95 0.67 -38.89 -18.58
C PRO A 95 -0.33 -38.26 -17.59
N GLN A 96 -1.38 -37.64 -18.12
CA GLN A 96 -2.44 -37.05 -17.29
C GLN A 96 -3.19 -38.15 -16.54
N ARG A 97 -3.44 -37.93 -15.24
CA ARG A 97 -4.32 -38.81 -14.47
C ARG A 97 -5.75 -38.62 -14.98
N GLN A 98 -6.42 -39.74 -15.23
CA GLN A 98 -7.82 -39.77 -15.64
C GLN A 98 -8.68 -40.24 -14.47
N GLU A 99 -9.92 -39.76 -14.36
CA GLU A 99 -10.84 -40.22 -13.31
C GLU A 99 -11.33 -41.65 -13.58
N ASN A 100 -11.41 -42.03 -14.86
CA ASN A 100 -11.82 -43.37 -15.31
C ASN A 100 -10.73 -43.92 -16.23
N TYR A 101 -9.99 -44.94 -15.76
CA TYR A 101 -9.05 -45.69 -16.59
C TYR A 101 -9.78 -46.85 -17.28
N GLU A 102 -9.41 -47.17 -18.51
CA GLU A 102 -10.02 -48.29 -19.25
C GLU A 102 -9.56 -49.65 -18.70
N THR A 103 -8.34 -49.71 -18.14
CA THR A 103 -7.79 -50.91 -17.49
C THR A 103 -7.06 -50.58 -16.17
N GLU A 104 -7.10 -51.50 -15.20
CA GLU A 104 -6.37 -51.35 -13.93
C GLU A 104 -4.84 -51.37 -14.15
N GLU A 105 -4.36 -52.09 -15.18
CA GLU A 105 -2.95 -52.09 -15.58
C GLU A 105 -2.48 -50.71 -16.06
N GLU A 106 -3.33 -49.98 -16.80
CA GLU A 106 -3.04 -48.61 -17.22
C GLU A 106 -2.99 -47.66 -16.02
N ARG A 107 -3.90 -47.84 -15.06
CA ARG A 107 -3.89 -47.08 -13.81
C ARG A 107 -2.62 -47.36 -13.00
N GLU A 108 -2.24 -48.62 -12.80
CA GLU A 108 -1.03 -49.00 -12.07
C GLU A 108 0.24 -48.52 -12.77
N ALA A 109 0.29 -48.59 -14.11
CA ALA A 109 1.41 -48.06 -14.88
C ALA A 109 1.54 -46.55 -14.73
N ILE A 110 0.44 -45.81 -14.83
CA ILE A 110 0.40 -44.37 -14.64
C ILE A 110 0.74 -44.01 -13.18
N GLU A 111 0.10 -44.64 -12.18
CA GLU A 111 0.43 -44.41 -10.76
C GLU A 111 1.89 -44.75 -10.43
N GLY A 112 2.45 -45.82 -11.01
CA GLY A 112 3.86 -46.19 -10.87
C GLY A 112 4.81 -45.12 -11.45
N VAL A 113 4.48 -44.58 -12.62
CA VAL A 113 5.20 -43.43 -13.21
C VAL A 113 5.04 -42.17 -12.34
N TRP A 114 3.86 -41.97 -11.73
CA TRP A 114 3.64 -40.85 -10.83
C TRP A 114 4.34 -41.00 -9.46
N ASN A 115 4.60 -42.23 -9.02
CA ASN A 115 5.29 -42.51 -7.77
C ASN A 115 6.82 -42.39 -7.89
N THR A 116 7.36 -42.41 -9.11
CA THR A 116 8.81 -42.35 -9.39
C THR A 116 9.32 -40.93 -9.71
N ILE A 117 8.46 -39.91 -9.55
CA ILE A 117 8.77 -38.52 -9.93
C ILE A 117 9.80 -37.86 -8.99
N SER A 118 10.73 -37.11 -9.58
CA SER A 118 11.56 -36.13 -8.86
C SER A 118 10.75 -34.94 -8.35
N ASP A 119 11.08 -34.43 -7.16
CA ASP A 119 10.43 -33.29 -6.49
C ASP A 119 10.40 -31.97 -7.31
N ASP A 120 11.10 -31.91 -8.45
CA ASP A 120 11.30 -30.70 -9.26
C ASP A 120 10.37 -30.64 -10.49
N PRO A 121 9.29 -29.84 -10.46
CA PRO A 121 8.45 -29.57 -11.63
C PRO A 121 9.08 -28.54 -12.58
N LEU A 122 8.89 -28.75 -13.89
CA LEU A 122 9.43 -27.88 -14.94
C LEU A 122 8.60 -26.60 -15.12
N ASN A 123 7.27 -26.71 -15.00
CA ASN A 123 6.34 -25.62 -15.20
C ASN A 123 5.37 -25.53 -14.03
N TYR A 124 4.93 -24.30 -13.72
CA TYR A 124 3.88 -24.03 -12.74
C TYR A 124 2.72 -23.34 -13.46
N HIS A 125 1.51 -23.83 -13.20
CA HIS A 125 0.29 -23.15 -13.56
C HIS A 125 -0.27 -22.39 -12.35
N PHE A 126 -0.34 -21.08 -12.47
CA PHE A 126 -0.95 -20.22 -11.46
C PHE A 126 -2.40 -19.95 -11.81
N TYR A 127 -3.32 -20.25 -10.91
CA TYR A 127 -4.73 -19.89 -11.03
C TYR A 127 -5.00 -18.57 -10.32
N TYR A 128 -5.65 -17.60 -10.97
CA TYR A 128 -5.93 -16.27 -10.37
C TYR A 128 -7.40 -16.02 -10.05
N HIS A 129 -8.30 -16.90 -10.50
CA HIS A 129 -9.76 -16.72 -10.41
C HIS A 129 -10.28 -16.47 -8.99
N ILE A 130 -9.71 -17.10 -7.95
CA ILE A 130 -10.15 -16.88 -6.55
C ILE A 130 -9.73 -15.49 -6.04
N LEU A 131 -8.54 -15.03 -6.42
CA LEU A 131 -8.01 -13.72 -6.01
C LEU A 131 -8.71 -12.57 -6.74
N ASP A 132 -9.05 -12.80 -8.01
CA ASP A 132 -9.80 -11.86 -8.83
C ASP A 132 -11.32 -12.06 -8.72
N GLY A 133 -11.81 -13.00 -7.92
CA GLY A 133 -13.23 -13.21 -7.69
C GLY A 133 -13.90 -12.06 -6.92
N ASP A 134 -15.23 -12.01 -7.03
CA ASP A 134 -16.09 -11.16 -6.21
C ASP A 134 -16.20 -11.68 -4.77
N GLU A 135 -16.86 -10.96 -3.84
CA GLU A 135 -17.13 -11.45 -2.48
C GLU A 135 -17.80 -12.83 -2.48
N GLY A 136 -18.66 -13.09 -3.46
CA GLY A 136 -19.32 -14.38 -3.66
C GLY A 136 -18.55 -15.39 -4.51
N GLY A 137 -17.24 -15.21 -4.74
CA GLY A 137 -16.42 -16.15 -5.50
C GLY A 137 -16.73 -16.22 -7.00
N ARG A 138 -17.42 -15.20 -7.54
CA ARG A 138 -17.85 -15.16 -8.94
C ARG A 138 -16.67 -14.74 -9.84
N PRO A 139 -16.34 -15.51 -10.90
CA PRO A 139 -15.32 -15.10 -11.86
C PRO A 139 -15.84 -13.99 -12.78
N LEU A 140 -14.91 -13.18 -13.31
CA LEU A 140 -15.25 -12.04 -14.17
C LEU A 140 -15.73 -12.46 -15.57
N LYS A 141 -15.18 -13.54 -16.10
CA LYS A 141 -15.56 -14.13 -17.38
C LYS A 141 -15.97 -15.57 -17.15
N ILE A 142 -17.05 -15.98 -17.79
CA ILE A 142 -17.56 -17.35 -17.78
C ILE A 142 -17.37 -17.91 -19.20
N LEU A 143 -17.03 -19.19 -19.31
CA LEU A 143 -17.07 -19.90 -20.57
C LEU A 143 -18.52 -19.95 -21.09
N ASP A 144 -18.73 -19.60 -22.35
CA ASP A 144 -20.02 -19.78 -23.01
C ASP A 144 -20.41 -21.27 -23.02
N SER A 145 -21.71 -21.53 -23.23
CA SER A 145 -22.32 -22.86 -23.34
C SER A 145 -21.62 -23.76 -24.37
N ASP A 146 -20.98 -23.14 -25.37
CA ASP A 146 -20.23 -23.81 -26.44
C ASP A 146 -18.72 -23.95 -26.15
N GLY A 147 -18.23 -23.51 -24.98
CA GLY A 147 -16.84 -23.71 -24.52
C GLY A 147 -15.75 -22.85 -25.18
N TYR A 148 -16.02 -22.19 -26.31
CA TYR A 148 -15.00 -21.49 -27.09
C TYR A 148 -14.91 -19.96 -26.85
N LYS A 149 -15.91 -19.33 -26.23
CA LYS A 149 -15.93 -17.87 -25.99
C LYS A 149 -16.07 -17.53 -24.52
N GLN A 150 -15.20 -16.66 -24.00
CA GLN A 150 -15.35 -16.09 -22.67
C GLN A 150 -16.32 -14.90 -22.69
N ILE A 151 -17.46 -15.02 -22.02
CA ILE A 151 -18.47 -13.97 -21.91
C ILE A 151 -18.31 -13.24 -20.57
N GLU A 152 -18.46 -11.91 -20.56
CA GLU A 152 -18.48 -11.12 -19.33
C GLU A 152 -19.64 -11.54 -18.42
N ASN A 153 -19.32 -11.84 -17.16
CA ASN A 153 -20.32 -12.23 -16.18
C ASN A 153 -21.17 -11.02 -15.76
N LYS A 154 -22.45 -11.00 -16.15
CA LYS A 154 -23.41 -9.94 -15.80
C LYS A 154 -23.66 -9.83 -14.29
N HIS A 155 -23.42 -10.90 -13.54
CA HIS A 155 -23.66 -10.97 -12.09
C HIS A 155 -22.40 -10.69 -11.25
N PHE A 156 -21.27 -10.33 -11.88
CA PHE A 156 -20.06 -9.94 -11.19
C PHE A 156 -20.18 -8.50 -10.66
N ASN A 157 -19.98 -8.31 -9.35
CA ASN A 157 -19.96 -6.98 -8.78
C ASN A 157 -18.60 -6.33 -8.96
N TRP A 158 -18.48 -5.49 -9.99
CA TRP A 158 -17.26 -4.74 -10.27
C TRP A 158 -16.92 -3.69 -9.21
N LYS A 159 -17.86 -3.31 -8.33
CA LYS A 159 -17.64 -2.33 -7.26
C LYS A 159 -17.04 -2.94 -6.00
N ASP A 160 -17.01 -4.25 -5.89
CA ASP A 160 -16.56 -4.95 -4.68
C ASP A 160 -15.04 -5.02 -4.57
N LYS A 161 -14.57 -5.03 -3.32
CA LYS A 161 -13.15 -5.09 -2.99
C LYS A 161 -12.61 -6.46 -3.40
N SER A 162 -11.52 -6.48 -4.17
CA SER A 162 -10.83 -7.72 -4.51
C SER A 162 -10.26 -8.40 -3.25
N CYS A 163 -10.10 -9.72 -3.31
CA CYS A 163 -9.39 -10.47 -2.26
C CYS A 163 -7.96 -9.93 -2.09
N LEU A 164 -7.34 -9.43 -3.16
CA LEU A 164 -6.04 -8.74 -3.13
C LEU A 164 -6.05 -7.49 -2.23
N HIS A 165 -7.12 -6.69 -2.29
CA HIS A 165 -7.29 -5.53 -1.41
C HIS A 165 -7.43 -5.96 0.06
N ALA A 166 -8.15 -7.05 0.33
CA ALA A 166 -8.29 -7.60 1.67
C ALA A 166 -6.94 -8.12 2.21
N ILE A 167 -6.13 -8.79 1.38
CA ILE A 167 -4.78 -9.27 1.76
C ILE A 167 -3.86 -8.09 2.09
N ALA A 168 -3.88 -7.02 1.29
CA ALA A 168 -3.04 -5.84 1.52
C ALA A 168 -3.43 -5.07 2.78
N LYS A 169 -4.72 -5.01 3.12
CA LYS A 169 -5.19 -4.38 4.37
C LYS A 169 -5.02 -5.31 5.59
N GLY A 170 -4.95 -6.62 5.38
CA GLY A 170 -4.74 -7.61 6.42
C GLY A 170 -3.30 -7.59 6.96
N ASN A 171 -3.12 -8.03 8.21
CA ASN A 171 -1.79 -8.13 8.85
C ASN A 171 -1.05 -9.45 8.48
N ASN A 172 -1.42 -10.08 7.36
CA ASN A 172 -0.92 -11.40 6.95
C ASN A 172 0.25 -11.23 5.98
N LYS A 173 1.43 -10.92 6.54
CA LYS A 173 2.66 -10.69 5.78
C LYS A 173 3.06 -11.89 4.90
N GLU A 174 2.79 -13.10 5.38
CA GLU A 174 3.10 -14.34 4.66
C GLU A 174 2.24 -14.51 3.40
N ALA A 175 0.94 -14.25 3.49
CA ALA A 175 0.04 -14.28 2.34
C ALA A 175 0.44 -13.25 1.26
N LEU A 176 0.92 -12.08 1.68
CA LEU A 176 1.43 -11.05 0.78
C LEU A 176 2.73 -11.47 0.06
N GLN A 177 3.60 -12.21 0.75
CA GLN A 177 4.86 -12.71 0.19
C GLN A 177 4.68 -13.93 -0.71
N HIS A 178 3.48 -14.51 -0.74
CA HIS A 178 3.19 -15.73 -1.50
C HIS A 178 3.43 -15.55 -3.01
N PRO A 179 4.05 -16.53 -3.70
CA PRO A 179 4.36 -16.45 -5.13
C PRO A 179 3.16 -16.13 -6.03
N VAL A 180 2.00 -16.74 -5.78
CA VAL A 180 0.76 -16.52 -6.56
C VAL A 180 0.35 -15.04 -6.53
N VAL A 181 0.33 -14.45 -5.33
CA VAL A 181 -0.07 -13.04 -5.11
C VAL A 181 0.91 -12.11 -5.82
N ARG A 182 2.22 -12.37 -5.68
CA ARG A 182 3.27 -11.58 -6.32
C ARG A 182 3.23 -11.66 -7.84
N MET A 183 3.02 -12.85 -8.41
CA MET A 183 2.90 -13.03 -9.85
C MET A 183 1.67 -12.32 -10.42
N LEU A 184 0.54 -12.39 -9.71
CA LEU A 184 -0.67 -11.66 -10.08
C LEU A 184 -0.44 -10.14 -10.10
N ILE A 185 0.20 -9.60 -9.05
CA ILE A 185 0.52 -8.16 -8.97
C ILE A 185 1.45 -7.76 -10.11
N LYS A 186 2.49 -8.55 -10.39
CA LYS A 186 3.41 -8.29 -11.51
C LYS A 186 2.68 -8.28 -12.85
N ALA A 187 1.79 -9.25 -13.08
CA ALA A 187 1.01 -9.34 -14.30
C ALA A 187 0.11 -8.12 -14.49
N LYS A 188 -0.64 -7.73 -13.46
CA LYS A 188 -1.51 -6.54 -13.50
C LYS A 188 -0.74 -5.24 -13.65
N TRP A 189 0.41 -5.12 -12.96
CA TRP A 189 1.28 -3.95 -13.07
C TRP A 189 1.82 -3.76 -14.49
N LYS A 190 2.29 -4.85 -15.11
CA LYS A 190 2.76 -4.85 -16.50
C LYS A 190 1.63 -4.56 -17.50
N SER A 191 0.42 -5.02 -17.21
CA SER A 191 -0.72 -4.89 -18.13
C SER A 191 -1.27 -3.46 -18.19
N TYR A 192 -1.45 -2.80 -17.05
CA TYR A 192 -2.05 -1.45 -17.03
C TYR A 192 -1.53 -0.56 -15.89
N GLY A 193 -1.08 -1.13 -14.76
CA GLY A 193 -0.70 -0.37 -13.58
C GLY A 193 0.41 0.66 -13.86
N HIS A 194 1.49 0.23 -14.53
CA HIS A 194 2.61 1.12 -14.86
C HIS A 194 2.20 2.27 -15.79
N PHE A 195 1.44 1.96 -16.86
CA PHE A 195 1.01 2.97 -17.83
C PHE A 195 0.07 4.00 -17.19
N PHE A 196 -0.92 3.54 -16.41
CA PHE A 196 -1.90 4.43 -15.81
C PHE A 196 -1.28 5.32 -14.71
N LEU A 197 -0.45 4.75 -13.83
CA LEU A 197 0.24 5.52 -12.81
C LEU A 197 1.23 6.53 -13.45
N SER A 198 1.94 6.12 -14.50
CA SER A 198 2.83 7.00 -15.25
C SER A 198 2.06 8.16 -15.89
N LEU A 199 0.90 7.90 -16.49
CA LEU A 199 0.03 8.93 -17.05
C LEU A 199 -0.45 9.92 -15.98
N GLN A 200 -0.88 9.42 -14.81
CA GLN A 200 -1.28 10.26 -13.68
C GLN A 200 -0.11 11.13 -13.17
N ALA A 201 1.10 10.56 -13.09
CA ALA A 201 2.30 11.30 -12.69
C ALA A 201 2.65 12.40 -13.68
N VAL A 202 2.57 12.13 -15.00
CA VAL A 202 2.81 13.13 -16.05
C VAL A 202 1.78 14.25 -16.00
N LEU A 203 0.49 13.92 -15.84
CA LEU A 203 -0.58 14.91 -15.67
C LEU A 203 -0.35 15.78 -14.42
N TYR A 204 0.14 15.19 -13.33
CA TYR A 204 0.49 15.93 -12.12
C TYR A 204 1.71 16.83 -12.32
N CYS A 205 2.74 16.38 -13.05
CA CYS A 205 3.89 17.22 -13.42
C CYS A 205 3.45 18.42 -14.28
N ILE A 206 2.53 18.22 -15.23
CA ILE A 206 1.95 19.32 -16.02
C ILE A 206 1.21 20.29 -15.11
N PHE A 207 0.42 19.79 -14.16
CA PHE A 207 -0.25 20.61 -13.15
C PHE A 207 0.76 21.46 -12.33
N LEU A 208 1.86 20.86 -11.87
CA LEU A 208 2.91 21.58 -11.13
C LEU A 208 3.60 22.64 -11.98
N LEU A 209 3.86 22.37 -13.26
CA LEU A 209 4.45 23.35 -14.18
C LEU A 209 3.51 24.53 -14.43
N CYS A 210 2.22 24.27 -14.70
CA CYS A 210 1.22 25.33 -14.85
C CYS A 210 1.06 26.15 -13.57
N MET A 211 1.05 25.49 -12.40
CA MET A 211 0.97 26.15 -11.10
C MET A 211 2.21 27.01 -10.85
N SER A 212 3.40 26.48 -11.09
CA SER A 212 4.67 27.21 -10.94
C SER A 212 4.72 28.45 -11.83
N TYR A 213 4.36 28.30 -13.12
CA TYR A 213 4.30 29.42 -14.04
C TYR A 213 3.31 30.50 -13.55
N SER A 214 2.11 30.09 -13.13
CA SER A 214 1.09 31.03 -12.67
C SER A 214 1.50 31.79 -11.40
N LEU A 215 2.13 31.13 -10.43
CA LEU A 215 2.49 31.72 -9.14
C LEU A 215 3.76 32.57 -9.21
N LEU A 216 4.79 32.10 -9.90
CA LEU A 216 6.05 32.83 -10.04
C LEU A 216 5.85 34.09 -10.91
N HIS A 217 5.06 34.00 -11.98
CA HIS A 217 4.73 35.18 -12.78
C HIS A 217 3.75 36.12 -12.08
N ALA A 218 2.95 35.63 -11.13
CA ALA A 218 2.15 36.51 -10.28
C ALA A 218 3.03 37.32 -9.33
N SER A 219 4.11 36.75 -8.78
CA SER A 219 4.98 37.45 -7.82
C SER A 219 5.79 38.61 -8.41
N THR A 220 5.96 38.65 -9.73
CA THR A 220 6.71 39.73 -10.39
C THR A 220 5.86 40.97 -10.69
N LYS A 221 4.54 40.94 -10.41
CA LYS A 221 3.64 42.06 -10.68
C LYS A 221 3.13 42.72 -9.40
N LEU A 222 2.98 44.05 -9.46
CA LEU A 222 2.41 44.86 -8.39
C LEU A 222 0.93 44.53 -8.13
N ASP A 223 0.13 44.38 -9.19
CA ASP A 223 -1.27 43.95 -9.09
C ASP A 223 -1.48 42.59 -9.76
N PRO A 224 -1.84 41.54 -9.01
CA PRO A 224 -1.98 40.19 -9.54
C PRO A 224 -3.24 40.01 -10.40
N THR A 225 -4.16 40.98 -10.42
CA THR A 225 -5.48 40.91 -11.08
C THR A 225 -5.55 41.65 -12.43
N HIS A 226 -4.53 42.45 -12.78
CA HIS A 226 -4.48 43.15 -14.06
C HIS A 226 -3.78 42.30 -15.14
N TYR A 227 -4.55 41.92 -16.16
CA TYR A 227 -4.10 41.14 -17.32
C TYR A 227 -4.11 42.03 -18.55
N SER A 228 -2.95 42.50 -19.02
CA SER A 228 -2.84 43.46 -20.13
C SER A 228 -1.85 43.07 -21.23
N GLY A 229 -1.27 41.86 -21.20
CA GLY A 229 -0.35 41.36 -22.23
C GLY A 229 -0.58 39.90 -22.66
N ALA A 230 0.13 39.47 -23.71
CA ALA A 230 0.08 38.09 -24.20
C ALA A 230 0.57 37.07 -23.15
N LEU A 231 1.60 37.43 -22.37
CA LEU A 231 2.08 36.64 -21.23
C LEU A 231 1.02 36.53 -20.11
N ASP A 232 0.18 37.56 -19.94
CA ASP A 232 -0.92 37.54 -18.98
C ASP A 232 -2.06 36.65 -19.44
N SER A 233 -2.29 36.54 -20.76
CA SER A 233 -3.24 35.58 -21.32
C SER A 233 -2.80 34.15 -21.05
N LEU A 234 -1.51 33.84 -21.22
CA LEU A 234 -0.97 32.51 -20.90
C LEU A 234 -1.07 32.21 -19.40
N ARG A 235 -0.78 33.19 -18.55
CA ARG A 235 -0.96 33.09 -17.09
C ARG A 235 -2.42 32.80 -16.73
N ARG A 236 -3.37 33.54 -17.28
CA ARG A 236 -4.81 33.33 -17.04
C ARG A 236 -5.24 31.93 -17.45
N PHE A 237 -4.74 31.44 -18.60
CA PHE A 237 -4.97 30.07 -19.02
C PHE A 237 -4.41 29.05 -18.02
N CYS A 238 -3.17 29.22 -17.55
CA CYS A 238 -2.58 28.36 -16.53
C CYS A 238 -3.34 28.41 -15.19
N GLU A 239 -3.82 29.58 -14.76
CA GLU A 239 -4.66 29.73 -13.55
C GLU A 239 -6.00 28.98 -13.70
N VAL A 240 -6.66 29.06 -14.85
CA VAL A 240 -7.90 28.33 -15.11
C VAL A 240 -7.65 26.82 -15.13
N VAL A 241 -6.59 26.36 -15.81
CA VAL A 241 -6.22 24.94 -15.86
C VAL A 241 -5.89 24.41 -14.47
N THR A 242 -5.13 25.15 -13.67
CA THR A 242 -4.76 24.71 -12.31
C THR A 242 -5.98 24.64 -11.39
N LEU A 243 -6.90 25.62 -11.44
CA LEU A 243 -8.15 25.57 -10.68
C LEU A 243 -9.03 24.38 -11.10
N PHE A 244 -9.15 24.15 -12.41
CA PHE A 244 -9.90 23.00 -12.93
C PHE A 244 -9.32 21.67 -12.44
N MET A 245 -7.99 21.51 -12.51
CA MET A 245 -7.30 20.31 -12.01
C MET A 245 -7.45 20.14 -10.49
N VAL A 246 -7.42 21.23 -9.71
CA VAL A 246 -7.66 21.18 -8.26
C VAL A 246 -9.08 20.70 -7.95
N VAL A 247 -10.10 21.23 -8.64
CA VAL A 247 -11.49 20.77 -8.48
C VAL A 247 -11.62 19.31 -8.85
N PHE A 248 -11.01 18.88 -9.96
CA PHE A 248 -10.97 17.49 -10.37
C PHE A 248 -10.36 16.58 -9.29
N TYR A 249 -9.19 16.94 -8.75
CA TYR A 249 -8.54 16.18 -7.66
C TYR A 249 -9.37 16.14 -6.38
N ILE A 250 -10.04 17.24 -6.01
CA ILE A 250 -10.95 17.27 -4.86
C ILE A 250 -12.13 16.32 -5.11
N CYS A 251 -12.72 16.33 -6.31
CA CYS A 251 -13.78 15.40 -6.67
C CYS A 251 -13.32 13.94 -6.62
N GLU A 252 -12.10 13.63 -7.07
CA GLU A 252 -11.51 12.29 -6.97
C GLU A 252 -11.36 11.85 -5.50
N GLU A 253 -10.80 12.70 -4.64
CA GLU A 253 -10.61 12.39 -3.21
C GLU A 253 -11.96 12.25 -2.47
N ILE A 254 -12.94 13.11 -2.76
CA ILE A 254 -14.31 12.98 -2.22
C ILE A 254 -14.94 11.66 -2.69
N ASN A 255 -14.78 11.28 -3.95
CA ASN A 255 -15.33 10.03 -4.46
C ASN A 255 -14.66 8.83 -3.77
N GLN A 256 -13.37 8.89 -3.47
CA GLN A 256 -12.68 7.86 -2.69
C GLN A 256 -13.21 7.78 -1.25
N ILE A 257 -13.40 8.91 -0.56
CA ILE A 257 -14.00 8.94 0.78
C ILE A 257 -15.42 8.36 0.74
N ARG A 258 -16.24 8.76 -0.24
CA ARG A 258 -17.62 8.29 -0.38
C ARG A 258 -17.69 6.80 -0.66
N ILE A 259 -16.87 6.30 -1.59
CA ILE A 259 -16.80 4.87 -1.92
C ILE A 259 -16.27 4.06 -0.72
N GLY A 260 -15.33 4.63 0.04
CA GLY A 260 -14.90 4.10 1.34
C GLY A 260 -16.07 4.01 2.32
N ALA A 261 -16.78 5.10 2.56
CA ALA A 261 -17.85 5.24 3.55
C ALA A 261 -19.12 4.41 3.23
N ILE A 262 -19.56 4.37 1.97
CA ILE A 262 -20.78 3.63 1.55
C ILE A 262 -20.62 2.11 1.75
N THR A 263 -19.39 1.60 1.79
CA THR A 263 -19.15 0.17 2.02
C THR A 263 -19.26 -0.23 3.51
N TYR A 264 -19.37 0.72 4.44
CA TYR A 264 -19.40 0.45 5.90
C TYR A 264 -20.72 0.84 6.58
N THR A 265 -21.86 0.59 5.92
CA THR A 265 -23.20 0.80 6.52
C THR A 265 -23.66 -0.36 7.41
N ASN A 266 -22.75 -1.13 8.00
CA ASN A 266 -23.08 -2.02 9.11
C ASN A 266 -22.09 -1.82 10.28
N ARG A 267 -22.63 -1.19 11.33
CA ARG A 267 -22.17 -1.15 12.73
C ARG A 267 -21.00 -0.21 13.08
N LEU A 268 -21.36 0.96 13.63
CA LEU A 268 -20.68 1.77 14.69
C LEU A 268 -19.15 1.99 14.68
N ILE A 269 -18.42 1.60 13.62
CA ILE A 269 -16.95 1.67 13.50
C ILE A 269 -16.53 2.81 12.54
N SER A 270 -17.49 3.58 12.01
CA SER A 270 -17.22 4.71 11.09
C SER A 270 -16.32 5.79 11.70
N CYS A 271 -16.40 6.04 13.01
CA CYS A 271 -15.55 7.03 13.70
C CYS A 271 -14.10 6.57 13.94
N ILE A 272 -13.84 5.27 13.91
CA ILE A 272 -12.50 4.69 14.14
C ILE A 272 -11.76 4.56 12.80
N GLU A 273 -12.45 4.23 11.71
CA GLU A 273 -11.81 4.04 10.39
C GLU A 273 -11.68 5.30 9.55
N GLY A 274 -12.52 6.32 9.75
CA GLY A 274 -12.22 7.68 9.27
C GLY A 274 -10.89 8.19 9.84
N ARG A 275 -10.57 7.78 11.08
CA ARG A 275 -9.28 8.05 11.73
C ARG A 275 -8.12 7.28 11.07
N SER A 276 -8.38 6.12 10.44
CA SER A 276 -7.37 5.33 9.72
C SER A 276 -7.05 5.91 8.33
N TYR A 277 -8.02 6.50 7.62
CA TYR A 277 -7.77 7.19 6.34
C TYR A 277 -6.98 8.50 6.54
N PHE A 278 -7.27 9.23 7.62
CA PHE A 278 -6.46 10.39 8.05
C PHE A 278 -5.20 10.00 8.85
N SER A 279 -4.98 8.71 9.15
CA SER A 279 -3.76 8.24 9.83
C SER A 279 -2.57 8.16 8.86
N GLU A 280 -2.81 8.07 7.56
CA GLU A 280 -1.78 8.19 6.55
C GLU A 280 -1.38 9.68 6.44
N TRP A 281 -0.23 10.04 7.01
CA TRP A 281 0.31 11.40 7.02
C TRP A 281 0.28 12.07 5.63
N MET A 282 0.54 11.31 4.57
CA MET A 282 0.53 11.80 3.18
C MET A 282 -0.85 12.29 2.73
N THR A 283 -1.93 11.66 3.19
CA THR A 283 -3.31 12.05 2.83
C THR A 283 -3.69 13.38 3.48
N LEU A 284 -3.24 13.64 4.71
CA LEU A 284 -3.42 14.94 5.37
C LEU A 284 -2.69 16.06 4.62
N PHE A 285 -1.44 15.82 4.22
CA PHE A 285 -0.67 16.77 3.41
C PHE A 285 -1.32 17.03 2.04
N ASP A 286 -1.90 16.01 1.40
CA ASP A 286 -2.61 16.15 0.14
C ASP A 286 -3.84 17.08 0.25
N TRP A 287 -4.67 16.88 1.27
CA TRP A 287 -5.83 17.72 1.54
C TRP A 287 -5.43 19.16 1.88
N LEU A 288 -4.40 19.31 2.72
CA LEU A 288 -3.87 20.62 3.09
C LEU A 288 -3.35 21.38 1.87
N GLY A 289 -2.59 20.72 0.99
CA GLY A 289 -2.07 21.31 -0.24
C GLY A 289 -3.16 21.77 -1.23
N LEU A 290 -4.23 20.98 -1.38
CA LEU A 290 -5.38 21.32 -2.24
C LEU A 290 -6.22 22.46 -1.65
N LEU A 291 -6.51 22.40 -0.35
CA LEU A 291 -7.27 23.44 0.35
C LEU A 291 -6.53 24.78 0.34
N LEU A 292 -5.20 24.78 0.53
CA LEU A 292 -4.40 25.99 0.46
C LEU A 292 -4.48 26.66 -0.92
N ILE A 293 -4.47 25.90 -2.03
CA ILE A 293 -4.67 26.50 -3.36
C ILE A 293 -6.07 27.11 -3.49
N LEU A 294 -7.10 26.44 -2.98
CA LEU A 294 -8.45 26.97 -3.02
C LEU A 294 -8.58 28.27 -2.20
N CYS A 295 -7.89 28.36 -1.06
CA CYS A 295 -7.83 29.56 -0.22
C CYS A 295 -7.10 30.74 -0.88
N ILE A 296 -6.17 30.51 -1.83
CA ILE A 296 -5.49 31.62 -2.52
C ILE A 296 -6.48 32.47 -3.32
N VAL A 297 -7.53 31.87 -3.89
CA VAL A 297 -8.51 32.58 -4.72
C VAL A 297 -9.24 33.69 -3.95
N PRO A 298 -9.92 33.43 -2.81
CA PRO A 298 -10.55 34.49 -2.04
C PRO A 298 -9.53 35.47 -1.44
N LEU A 299 -8.34 35.00 -1.01
CA LEU A 299 -7.31 35.90 -0.48
C LEU A 299 -6.83 36.92 -1.52
N ARG A 300 -6.77 36.53 -2.81
CA ARG A 300 -6.45 37.43 -3.92
C ARG A 300 -7.51 38.51 -4.17
N TYR A 301 -8.77 38.27 -3.83
CA TYR A 301 -9.83 39.27 -3.96
C TYR A 301 -9.86 40.26 -2.77
N MET A 302 -9.22 39.90 -1.66
CA MET A 302 -9.18 40.72 -0.44
C MET A 302 -7.89 41.55 -0.29
N ASP A 303 -6.98 41.47 -1.27
CA ASP A 303 -5.70 42.19 -1.33
C ASP A 303 -4.90 42.17 0.00
N GLN A 304 -4.91 41.02 0.68
CA GLN A 304 -4.24 40.88 1.98
C GLN A 304 -2.78 40.44 1.81
N LYS A 305 -1.84 41.13 2.49
CA LYS A 305 -0.41 40.77 2.60
C LYS A 305 -0.12 39.27 2.90
N PRO A 306 -0.88 38.55 3.77
CA PRO A 306 -0.67 37.11 4.01
C PRO A 306 -0.88 36.20 2.78
N GLN A 307 -1.44 36.70 1.68
CA GLN A 307 -1.62 35.93 0.45
C GLN A 307 -0.33 35.26 -0.02
N TRP A 308 0.81 35.98 0.00
CA TRP A 308 2.09 35.44 -0.46
C TRP A 308 2.64 34.34 0.45
N MET A 309 2.37 34.42 1.76
CA MET A 309 2.73 33.37 2.71
C MET A 309 1.89 32.10 2.51
N VAL A 310 0.59 32.24 2.29
CA VAL A 310 -0.28 31.10 1.98
C VAL A 310 0.11 30.49 0.63
N THR A 311 0.48 31.34 -0.34
CA THR A 311 0.94 30.90 -1.67
C THR A 311 2.24 30.12 -1.60
N SER A 312 3.23 30.55 -0.81
CA SER A 312 4.49 29.82 -0.66
C SER A 312 4.30 28.47 0.02
N LEU A 313 3.46 28.41 1.07
CA LEU A 313 3.10 27.14 1.72
C LEU A 313 2.37 26.19 0.76
N ALA A 314 1.38 26.71 0.02
CA ALA A 314 0.66 25.92 -0.99
C ALA A 314 1.62 25.35 -2.04
N PHE A 315 2.55 26.17 -2.53
CA PHE A 315 3.57 25.75 -3.48
C PHE A 315 4.40 24.59 -2.90
N SER A 316 4.99 24.77 -1.72
CA SER A 316 5.82 23.73 -1.08
C SER A 316 5.07 22.40 -0.86
N PHE A 317 3.84 22.44 -0.34
CA PHE A 317 3.08 21.20 -0.09
C PHE A 317 2.71 20.46 -1.38
N ASN A 318 2.36 21.18 -2.45
CA ASN A 318 2.05 20.55 -3.73
C ASN A 318 3.30 19.93 -4.39
N PHE A 319 4.49 20.50 -4.18
CA PHE A 319 5.74 19.86 -4.60
C PHE A 319 6.05 18.60 -3.80
N ILE A 320 5.85 18.60 -2.48
CA ILE A 320 6.02 17.39 -1.65
C ILE A 320 5.06 16.28 -2.10
N ARG A 321 3.84 16.61 -2.51
CA ARG A 321 2.85 15.66 -3.03
C ARG A 321 3.32 14.88 -4.27
N ILE A 322 4.35 15.33 -5.00
CA ILE A 322 4.94 14.54 -6.10
C ILE A 322 5.45 13.18 -5.62
N PHE A 323 5.89 13.08 -4.36
CA PHE A 323 6.38 11.83 -3.77
C PHE A 323 5.29 10.76 -3.65
N LYS A 324 4.00 11.10 -3.76
CA LYS A 324 2.91 10.10 -3.88
C LYS A 324 3.09 9.21 -5.11
N PHE A 325 3.68 9.74 -6.18
CA PHE A 325 3.96 9.02 -7.42
C PHE A 325 5.32 8.32 -7.43
N SER A 326 6.05 8.30 -6.30
CA SER A 326 7.32 7.59 -6.18
C SER A 326 7.18 6.09 -6.49
N CYS A 327 5.98 5.53 -6.29
CA CYS A 327 5.63 4.13 -6.58
C CYS A 327 5.70 3.75 -8.08
N VAL A 328 5.84 4.72 -9.00
CA VAL A 328 6.11 4.44 -10.42
C VAL A 328 7.43 3.69 -10.59
N SER A 329 8.45 4.09 -9.81
CA SER A 329 9.77 3.47 -9.84
C SER A 329 10.05 2.76 -8.52
N ARG A 330 10.51 1.51 -8.60
CA ARG A 330 10.82 0.71 -7.41
C ARG A 330 11.91 1.35 -6.54
N THR A 331 12.94 1.93 -7.16
CA THR A 331 14.07 2.54 -6.43
C THR A 331 13.63 3.79 -5.68
N THR A 332 12.88 4.67 -6.34
CA THR A 332 12.36 5.91 -5.76
C THR A 332 11.30 5.63 -4.69
N GLY A 333 10.38 4.69 -4.93
CA GLY A 333 9.34 4.30 -3.98
C GLY A 333 9.91 3.78 -2.66
N LEU A 334 10.83 2.82 -2.74
CA LEU A 334 11.52 2.28 -1.56
C LEU A 334 12.25 3.40 -0.79
N TYR A 335 12.97 4.26 -1.50
CA TYR A 335 13.68 5.38 -0.87
C TYR A 335 12.71 6.30 -0.12
N THR A 336 11.62 6.73 -0.76
CA THR A 336 10.64 7.62 -0.12
C THR A 336 10.00 7.01 1.12
N GLN A 337 9.66 5.72 1.10
CA GLN A 337 9.08 5.06 2.26
C GLN A 337 10.09 4.88 3.39
N THR A 338 11.33 4.52 3.07
CA THR A 338 12.39 4.44 4.09
C THR A 338 12.64 5.80 4.75
N LEU A 339 12.70 6.87 3.96
CA LEU A 339 12.91 8.23 4.44
C LEU A 339 11.73 8.69 5.29
N ALA A 340 10.49 8.48 4.84
CA ALA A 340 9.29 8.82 5.61
C ALA A 340 9.26 8.13 6.97
N LYS A 341 9.65 6.85 7.03
CA LYS A 341 9.70 6.08 8.27
C LYS A 341 10.78 6.56 9.23
N ILE A 342 11.97 6.85 8.71
CA ILE A 342 13.10 7.38 9.52
C ILE A 342 12.72 8.74 10.09
N ILE A 343 12.15 9.63 9.28
CA ILE A 343 11.69 10.94 9.75
C ILE A 343 10.60 10.77 10.82
N LEU A 344 9.59 9.93 10.56
CA LEU A 344 8.47 9.78 11.49
C LEU A 344 8.86 9.11 12.81
N LEU A 345 9.84 8.20 12.82
CA LEU A 345 10.21 7.46 14.02
C LEU A 345 11.36 8.11 14.80
N ASP A 346 12.46 8.44 14.11
CA ASP A 346 13.70 8.86 14.75
C ASP A 346 13.75 10.37 14.94
N VAL A 347 13.35 11.14 13.91
CA VAL A 347 13.37 12.61 14.01
C VAL A 347 12.32 13.09 15.01
N THR A 348 11.12 12.52 15.04
CA THR A 348 10.09 12.93 16.01
C THR A 348 10.52 12.69 17.45
N ARG A 349 11.05 11.49 17.78
CA ARG A 349 11.57 11.16 19.12
C ARG A 349 12.75 12.04 19.51
N SER A 350 13.65 12.31 18.56
CA SER A 350 14.77 13.22 18.79
C SER A 350 14.31 14.67 19.00
N MET A 351 13.30 15.10 18.25
CA MET A 351 12.71 16.44 18.38
C MET A 351 12.05 16.66 19.75
N GLU A 352 11.44 15.65 20.36
CA GLU A 352 10.89 15.76 21.72
C GLU A 352 11.98 16.10 22.75
N VAL A 353 13.10 15.37 22.72
CA VAL A 353 14.26 15.62 23.61
C VAL A 353 14.89 16.98 23.29
N PHE A 354 15.02 17.29 22.00
CA PHE A 354 15.58 18.55 21.53
C PHE A 354 14.76 19.75 22.03
N ILE A 355 13.43 19.71 21.92
CA ILE A 355 12.54 20.80 22.36
C ILE A 355 12.74 21.10 23.85
N VAL A 356 12.81 20.07 24.70
CA VAL A 356 13.01 20.24 26.15
C VAL A 356 14.36 20.92 26.44
N ILE A 357 15.44 20.44 25.81
CA ILE A 357 16.78 21.00 25.97
C ILE A 357 16.82 22.44 25.43
N PHE A 358 16.30 22.66 24.22
CA PHE A 358 16.28 23.93 23.52
C PHE A 358 15.56 25.03 24.32
N PHE A 359 14.35 24.76 24.82
CA PHE A 359 13.60 25.74 25.60
C PHE A 359 14.25 26.01 26.96
N SER A 360 14.81 24.99 27.61
CA SER A 360 15.56 25.16 28.86
C SER A 360 16.76 26.10 28.66
N PHE A 361 17.54 25.90 27.60
CA PHE A 361 18.68 26.74 27.26
C PHE A 361 18.28 28.16 26.80
N CYS A 362 17.26 28.30 25.95
CA CYS A 362 16.76 29.61 25.53
C CYS A 362 16.28 30.45 26.74
N GLY A 363 15.58 29.82 27.68
CA GLY A 363 15.14 30.47 28.92
C GLY A 363 16.32 30.88 29.80
N ALA A 364 17.28 29.98 30.02
CA ALA A 364 18.47 30.27 30.83
C ALA A 364 19.34 31.37 30.21
N LEU A 365 19.53 31.36 28.89
CA LEU A 365 20.28 32.39 28.17
C LEU A 365 19.58 33.75 28.25
N THR A 366 18.27 33.81 28.04
CA THR A 366 17.50 35.06 28.14
C THR A 366 17.62 35.66 29.55
N LEU A 367 17.48 34.85 30.60
CA LEU A 367 17.64 35.29 31.99
C LEU A 367 19.07 35.78 32.28
N SER A 368 20.08 35.08 31.77
CA SER A 368 21.49 35.45 31.91
C SER A 368 21.83 36.78 31.22
N LEU A 369 21.21 37.04 30.06
CA LEU A 369 21.37 38.28 29.30
C LEU A 369 20.62 39.46 29.95
N CYS A 370 19.46 39.23 30.56
CA CYS A 370 18.75 40.25 31.35
C CYS A 370 19.60 40.79 32.51
N TYR A 371 20.40 39.93 33.15
CA TYR A 371 21.33 40.36 34.20
C TYR A 371 22.47 41.25 33.67
N SER A 372 22.89 41.05 32.41
CA SER A 372 24.02 41.77 31.81
C SER A 372 23.70 43.22 31.39
N ARG A 373 22.48 43.72 31.61
CA ARG A 373 22.01 45.08 31.24
C ARG A 373 22.22 45.47 29.76
N SER A 374 22.48 44.49 28.89
CA SER A 374 22.54 44.65 27.43
C SER A 374 21.15 44.53 26.77
N CYS A 375 20.10 44.85 27.53
CA CYS A 375 18.72 44.72 27.07
C CYS A 375 18.19 46.08 26.66
N GLU A 376 18.30 46.39 25.37
CA GLU A 376 17.36 47.36 24.80
C GLU A 376 16.36 46.74 23.81
N ASN A 377 16.55 45.53 23.24
CA ASN A 377 15.56 44.95 22.31
C ASN A 377 15.58 43.42 22.07
N GLN A 378 16.18 42.59 22.95
CA GLN A 378 16.25 41.13 22.70
C GLN A 378 15.13 40.38 23.43
N GLU A 379 13.95 40.32 22.80
CA GLU A 379 12.85 39.45 23.21
C GLU A 379 13.29 37.96 23.14
N LEU A 380 12.69 37.09 23.96
CA LEU A 380 12.87 35.62 23.92
C LEU A 380 12.84 35.06 22.48
N ARG A 381 12.04 35.70 21.61
CA ARG A 381 11.90 35.36 20.20
C ARG A 381 13.20 35.50 19.40
N CYS A 382 13.99 36.54 19.66
CA CYS A 382 15.28 36.75 18.98
C CYS A 382 16.29 35.68 19.42
N VAL A 383 16.39 35.42 20.73
CA VAL A 383 17.30 34.40 21.29
C VAL A 383 16.94 33.00 20.79
N SER A 384 15.65 32.67 20.66
CA SER A 384 15.23 31.38 20.09
C SER A 384 15.53 31.26 18.60
N VAL A 385 15.40 32.33 17.81
CA VAL A 385 15.75 32.31 16.38
C VAL A 385 17.26 32.13 16.20
N ASP A 386 18.07 32.84 16.97
CA ASP A 386 19.53 32.67 16.98
C ASP A 386 19.90 31.26 17.47
N GLY A 387 19.20 30.77 18.49
CA GLY A 387 19.18 29.40 19.00
C GLY A 387 19.08 28.32 17.92
N LEU A 388 18.07 28.45 17.06
CA LEU A 388 17.80 27.57 15.92
C LEU A 388 18.81 27.78 14.80
N ARG A 389 19.21 29.03 14.54
CA ARG A 389 20.21 29.36 13.52
C ARG A 389 21.53 28.67 13.80
N ALA A 390 22.03 28.66 15.04
CA ALA A 390 23.29 27.99 15.33
C ALA A 390 23.22 26.46 15.20
N LEU A 391 22.04 25.85 15.36
CA LEU A 391 21.87 24.41 15.12
C LEU A 391 21.95 24.08 13.62
N PHE A 392 21.29 24.87 12.77
CA PHE A 392 21.19 24.58 11.33
C PHE A 392 22.36 25.15 10.51
N GLU A 393 22.78 26.37 10.80
CA GLU A 393 23.83 27.07 10.05
C GLU A 393 25.22 26.90 10.67
N GLN A 394 25.33 26.26 11.85
CA GLN A 394 26.58 26.17 12.64
C GLN A 394 27.22 27.55 12.90
N TYR A 395 26.41 28.61 12.82
CA TYR A 395 26.87 29.99 12.96
C TYR A 395 27.06 30.35 14.45
N PRO A 396 28.11 31.10 14.81
CA PRO A 396 28.25 31.60 16.17
C PRO A 396 27.05 32.45 16.59
N MET A 397 26.50 32.15 17.75
CA MET A 397 25.32 32.84 18.33
C MET A 397 25.48 34.35 18.48
N ALA A 398 26.73 34.84 18.54
CA ALA A 398 27.04 36.26 18.49
C ALA A 398 28.42 36.49 17.86
N GLU A 399 28.58 37.60 17.16
CA GLU A 399 29.86 38.01 16.55
C GLU A 399 30.85 38.57 17.58
N ASN A 400 30.35 39.20 18.65
CA ASN A 400 31.16 39.81 19.70
C ASN A 400 30.88 39.17 21.06
N TYR A 401 31.76 38.27 21.50
CA TYR A 401 31.66 37.61 22.81
C TYR A 401 32.10 38.49 23.99
N SER A 402 32.71 39.65 23.70
CA SER A 402 33.32 40.54 24.69
C SER A 402 32.31 41.34 25.54
N THR A 403 31.07 41.46 25.06
CA THR A 403 29.99 42.19 25.75
C THR A 403 29.16 41.31 26.69
N PHE A 404 29.37 39.99 26.67
CA PHE A 404 28.59 39.04 27.44
C PHE A 404 29.25 38.64 28.75
N ASN A 405 28.41 38.37 29.76
CA ASN A 405 28.87 37.77 31.01
C ASN A 405 29.48 36.38 30.78
N TRP A 406 30.49 36.03 31.57
CA TRP A 406 31.13 34.70 31.54
C TRP A 406 30.12 33.55 31.63
N LEU A 407 29.04 33.71 32.41
CA LEU A 407 27.96 32.73 32.52
C LEU A 407 27.20 32.53 31.20
N SER A 408 26.94 33.60 30.45
CA SER A 408 26.26 33.51 29.15
C SER A 408 27.16 32.82 28.11
N VAL A 409 28.46 33.13 28.12
CA VAL A 409 29.46 32.47 27.26
C VAL A 409 29.55 30.97 27.59
N LEU A 410 29.58 30.61 28.88
CA LEU A 410 29.58 29.22 29.32
C LEU A 410 28.32 28.48 28.87
N LEU A 411 27.14 29.09 29.02
CA LEU A 411 25.86 28.53 28.58
C LEU A 411 25.80 28.35 27.06
N MET A 412 26.31 29.31 26.27
CA MET A 412 26.43 29.17 24.81
C MET A 412 27.37 28.05 24.41
N MET A 413 28.54 27.92 25.06
CA MET A 413 29.46 26.80 24.81
C MET A 413 28.84 25.44 25.16
N ALA A 414 28.16 25.36 26.31
CA ALA A 414 27.47 24.15 26.73
C ALA A 414 26.32 23.78 25.78
N TYR A 415 25.53 24.76 25.33
CA TYR A 415 24.49 24.55 24.33
C TYR A 415 25.08 24.06 23.01
N MET A 416 26.09 24.73 22.47
CA MET A 416 26.73 24.31 21.22
C MET A 416 27.32 22.90 21.34
N GLY A 417 28.03 22.59 22.42
CA GLY A 417 28.59 21.25 22.64
C GLY A 417 27.52 20.16 22.79
N THR A 418 26.49 20.39 23.59
CA THR A 418 25.43 19.39 23.81
C THR A 418 24.56 19.19 22.58
N VAL A 419 24.16 20.27 21.91
CA VAL A 419 23.20 20.21 20.80
C VAL A 419 23.88 19.82 19.49
N THR A 420 25.03 20.41 19.15
CA THR A 420 25.68 20.13 17.85
C THR A 420 26.53 18.86 17.89
N VAL A 421 27.21 18.56 19.00
CA VAL A 421 28.12 17.41 19.08
C VAL A 421 27.41 16.17 19.63
N ILE A 422 26.60 16.28 20.68
CA ILE A 422 26.02 15.10 21.31
C ILE A 422 24.70 14.71 20.64
N LEU A 423 23.72 15.61 20.57
CA LEU A 423 22.39 15.28 20.04
C LEU A 423 22.43 14.91 18.56
N LEU A 424 23.19 15.65 17.73
CA LEU A 424 23.28 15.37 16.29
C LEU A 424 23.98 14.02 16.02
N ASN A 425 25.07 13.70 16.73
CA ASN A 425 25.77 12.43 16.56
C ASN A 425 24.92 11.23 17.02
N ILE A 426 24.17 11.38 18.11
CA ILE A 426 23.21 10.35 18.55
C ILE A 426 22.12 10.17 17.49
N LEU A 427 21.58 11.26 16.94
CA LEU A 427 20.57 11.20 15.88
C LEU A 427 21.10 10.51 14.62
N ILE A 428 22.32 10.84 14.18
CA ILE A 428 22.97 10.18 13.03
C ILE A 428 23.16 8.69 13.29
N ALA A 429 23.61 8.32 14.50
CA ALA A 429 23.80 6.92 14.87
C ALA A 429 22.47 6.14 14.87
N GLN A 430 21.40 6.73 15.43
CA GLN A 430 20.06 6.15 15.41
C GLN A 430 19.55 5.99 13.97
N MET A 431 19.62 7.05 13.14
CA MET A 431 19.21 7.00 11.75
C MET A 431 19.93 5.89 10.96
N SER A 432 21.22 5.68 11.19
CA SER A 432 22.00 4.63 10.53
C SER A 432 21.47 3.23 10.86
N THR A 433 21.22 2.96 12.15
CA THR A 433 20.68 1.65 12.57
C THR A 433 19.26 1.43 12.08
N THR A 434 18.40 2.43 12.22
CA THR A 434 17.00 2.37 11.77
C THR A 434 16.91 2.26 10.26
N TYR A 435 17.82 2.84 9.49
CA TYR A 435 17.84 2.74 8.03
C TYR A 435 17.86 1.28 7.55
N THR A 436 18.68 0.43 8.15
CA THR A 436 18.77 -0.99 7.76
C THR A 436 17.48 -1.75 8.05
N GLN A 437 16.82 -1.47 9.17
CA GLN A 437 15.55 -2.08 9.56
C GLN A 437 14.38 -1.52 8.73
N ALA A 438 14.35 -0.20 8.55
CA ALA A 438 13.37 0.51 7.77
C ALA A 438 13.38 0.05 6.31
N LYS A 439 14.55 -0.22 5.72
CA LYS A 439 14.66 -0.77 4.36
C LYS A 439 13.92 -2.10 4.19
N LYS A 440 14.03 -3.01 5.16
CA LYS A 440 13.33 -4.31 5.11
C LYS A 440 11.82 -4.15 5.21
N VAL A 441 11.36 -3.29 6.13
CA VAL A 441 9.92 -3.08 6.34
C VAL A 441 9.29 -2.28 5.20
N ALA A 442 10.01 -1.28 4.68
CA ALA A 442 9.58 -0.47 3.54
C ALA A 442 9.35 -1.32 2.29
N ARG A 443 10.09 -2.41 2.06
CA ARG A 443 9.77 -3.31 0.93
C ARG A 443 8.39 -3.93 1.03
N LEU A 444 8.00 -4.36 2.23
CA LEU A 444 6.68 -4.93 2.45
C LEU A 444 5.60 -3.86 2.31
N GLU A 445 5.82 -2.69 2.90
CA GLU A 445 4.92 -1.53 2.80
C GLU A 445 4.81 -1.04 1.34
N TYR A 446 5.89 -1.09 0.56
CA TYR A 446 5.90 -0.80 -0.88
C TYR A 446 4.99 -1.74 -1.66
N ASP A 447 5.08 -3.05 -1.38
CA ASP A 447 4.22 -4.04 -2.03
C ASP A 447 2.74 -3.82 -1.67
N VAL A 448 2.45 -3.48 -0.40
CA VAL A 448 1.10 -3.11 0.06
C VAL A 448 0.59 -1.86 -0.66
N ASP A 449 1.38 -0.79 -0.69
CA ASP A 449 1.01 0.47 -1.33
C ASP A 449 0.77 0.30 -2.84
N ARG A 450 1.61 -0.51 -3.50
CA ARG A 450 1.45 -0.85 -4.91
C ARG A 450 0.14 -1.58 -5.18
N ILE A 451 -0.24 -2.54 -4.32
CA ILE A 451 -1.54 -3.23 -4.40
C ILE A 451 -2.69 -2.26 -4.14
N LEU A 452 -2.56 -1.41 -3.13
CA LEU A 452 -3.60 -0.46 -2.76
C LEU A 452 -3.85 0.53 -3.90
N GLN A 453 -2.79 1.04 -4.53
CA GLN A 453 -2.89 1.89 -5.72
C GLN A 453 -3.51 1.16 -6.90
N LEU A 454 -3.09 -0.08 -7.17
CA LEU A 454 -3.65 -0.90 -8.24
C LEU A 454 -5.16 -1.15 -8.05
N THR A 455 -5.57 -1.51 -6.85
CA THR A 455 -6.98 -1.75 -6.51
C THR A 455 -7.81 -0.46 -6.52
N ARG A 456 -7.21 0.70 -6.19
CA ARG A 456 -7.82 2.01 -6.40
C ARG A 456 -8.05 2.26 -7.90
N MET A 457 -7.09 1.92 -8.75
CA MET A 457 -7.22 2.08 -10.21
C MET A 457 -8.32 1.18 -10.81
N GLU A 458 -8.44 -0.06 -10.32
CA GLU A 458 -9.50 -0.99 -10.74
C GLU A 458 -10.91 -0.47 -10.44
N ARG A 459 -11.06 0.43 -9.47
CA ARG A 459 -12.35 0.96 -9.00
C ARG A 459 -12.78 2.25 -9.70
N PHE A 460 -11.99 2.77 -10.64
CA PHE A 460 -12.40 3.93 -11.41
C PHE A 460 -13.67 3.63 -12.21
N PRO A 461 -14.75 4.41 -12.04
CA PRO A 461 -16.07 4.08 -12.58
C PRO A 461 -16.09 4.02 -14.12
N PHE A 462 -15.18 4.72 -14.79
CA PHE A 462 -15.12 4.80 -16.25
C PHE A 462 -14.29 3.70 -16.89
N LEU A 463 -13.40 3.04 -16.14
CA LEU A 463 -12.42 2.10 -16.69
C LEU A 463 -12.60 0.74 -16.01
N LYS A 464 -13.32 -0.19 -16.65
CA LYS A 464 -13.46 -1.60 -16.21
C LYS A 464 -12.16 -2.40 -16.42
N LEU A 465 -11.04 -1.93 -15.88
CA LEU A 465 -9.70 -2.49 -16.10
C LEU A 465 -9.61 -3.95 -15.66
N ARG A 466 -10.23 -4.27 -14.51
CA ARG A 466 -10.27 -5.63 -13.94
C ARG A 466 -10.90 -6.64 -14.91
N VAL A 467 -11.99 -6.27 -15.58
CA VAL A 467 -12.70 -7.12 -16.56
C VAL A 467 -11.92 -7.21 -17.87
N LYS A 468 -11.40 -6.07 -18.36
CA LYS A 468 -10.72 -5.97 -19.65
C LYS A 468 -9.44 -6.81 -19.71
N TYR A 469 -8.64 -6.77 -18.64
CA TYR A 469 -7.35 -7.45 -18.56
C TYR A 469 -7.36 -8.74 -17.72
N TYR A 470 -8.55 -9.30 -17.48
CA TYR A 470 -8.68 -10.56 -16.74
C TYR A 470 -7.95 -11.71 -17.43
N LYS A 471 -7.17 -12.45 -16.64
CA LYS A 471 -6.54 -13.71 -17.03
C LYS A 471 -6.87 -14.76 -15.98
N GLU A 472 -7.35 -15.92 -16.43
CA GLU A 472 -7.76 -17.03 -15.58
C GLU A 472 -6.56 -17.69 -14.88
N GLY A 473 -5.43 -17.74 -15.58
CA GLY A 473 -4.16 -18.23 -15.06
C GLY A 473 -2.98 -17.92 -15.98
N GLY A 474 -1.80 -18.39 -15.59
CA GLY A 474 -0.58 -18.23 -16.36
C GLY A 474 0.41 -19.37 -16.14
N TRP A 475 0.98 -19.86 -17.24
CA TRP A 475 2.10 -20.80 -17.23
C TRP A 475 3.41 -20.05 -17.05
N ILE A 476 4.22 -20.47 -16.09
CA ILE A 476 5.55 -19.92 -15.86
C ILE A 476 6.52 -21.10 -15.66
N SER A 477 7.63 -21.09 -16.39
CA SER A 477 8.70 -22.07 -16.20
C SER A 477 9.42 -21.81 -14.87
N GLU A 478 9.93 -22.88 -14.26
CA GLU A 478 10.64 -22.81 -12.97
C GLU A 478 11.77 -21.76 -12.99
N MET A 479 12.59 -21.73 -14.04
CA MET A 479 13.71 -20.80 -14.13
C MET A 479 13.26 -19.33 -14.23
N ASN A 480 12.14 -19.07 -14.91
CA ASN A 480 11.57 -17.74 -14.98
C ASN A 480 10.89 -17.35 -13.66
N LEU A 481 10.21 -18.30 -12.99
CA LEU A 481 9.64 -18.11 -11.66
C LEU A 481 10.73 -17.78 -10.64
N ALA A 482 11.81 -18.56 -10.61
CA ALA A 482 12.94 -18.34 -9.73
C ALA A 482 13.60 -16.99 -9.99
N ARG A 483 13.89 -16.65 -11.26
CA ARG A 483 14.42 -15.32 -11.62
C ARG A 483 13.49 -14.19 -11.18
N ASP A 484 12.19 -14.37 -11.37
CA ASP A 484 11.20 -13.36 -11.00
C ASP A 484 11.09 -13.22 -9.49
N LEU A 485 11.15 -14.31 -8.72
CA LEU A 485 11.17 -14.30 -7.26
C LEU A 485 12.48 -13.70 -6.73
N LEU A 486 13.63 -13.98 -7.35
CA LEU A 486 14.94 -13.43 -6.99
C LEU A 486 14.95 -11.91 -6.99
N VAL A 487 14.35 -11.29 -8.00
CA VAL A 487 14.22 -9.83 -8.09
C VAL A 487 13.56 -9.25 -6.83
N PHE A 488 12.73 -10.02 -6.12
CA PHE A 488 12.09 -9.59 -4.87
C PHE A 488 12.87 -9.95 -3.60
N TYR A 489 13.82 -10.91 -3.64
CA TYR A 489 14.61 -11.40 -2.50
C TYR A 489 16.00 -10.76 -2.33
N GLU A 490 16.27 -9.66 -3.04
CA GLU A 490 17.56 -8.94 -3.17
C GLU A 490 18.05 -8.24 -1.87
N ASP A 491 17.93 -8.88 -0.71
CA ASP A 491 18.39 -8.40 0.61
C ASP A 491 19.38 -9.36 1.29
N ARG A 492 19.75 -10.47 0.64
CA ARG A 492 20.92 -11.25 1.05
C ARG A 492 22.16 -10.76 0.31
N ASN A 493 23.30 -10.91 0.98
CA ASN A 493 24.58 -10.27 0.68
C ASN A 493 24.84 -10.10 -0.84
N PRO A 494 25.37 -8.94 -1.27
CA PRO A 494 25.80 -8.71 -2.66
C PRO A 494 26.76 -9.80 -3.18
N TRP A 495 27.42 -10.49 -2.25
CA TRP A 495 28.44 -11.52 -2.47
C TRP A 495 27.92 -12.95 -2.54
N GLU A 496 26.63 -13.20 -2.27
CA GLU A 496 26.05 -14.54 -2.49
C GLU A 496 25.86 -14.77 -4.00
N PRO A 497 26.40 -15.88 -4.56
CA PRO A 497 26.23 -16.22 -5.96
C PRO A 497 24.75 -16.40 -6.30
N VAL A 498 24.39 -16.06 -7.55
CA VAL A 498 22.99 -16.09 -8.01
C VAL A 498 22.42 -17.52 -7.92
N GLU A 499 23.27 -18.51 -8.11
CA GLU A 499 22.97 -19.94 -8.10
C GLU A 499 22.47 -20.42 -6.74
N GLU A 500 23.12 -20.02 -5.63
CA GLU A 500 22.67 -20.35 -4.27
C GLU A 500 21.30 -19.73 -3.95
N LYS A 501 21.02 -18.54 -4.51
CA LYS A 501 19.74 -17.85 -4.32
C LYS A 501 18.61 -18.56 -5.09
N ILE A 502 18.91 -19.04 -6.30
CA ILE A 502 17.98 -19.87 -7.08
C ILE A 502 17.68 -21.16 -6.32
N GLU A 503 18.70 -21.82 -5.76
CA GLU A 503 18.52 -23.07 -5.02
C GLU A 503 17.70 -22.89 -3.74
N ALA A 504 17.85 -21.78 -3.03
CA ALA A 504 17.00 -21.46 -1.88
C ALA A 504 15.52 -21.27 -2.26
N ILE A 505 15.25 -20.64 -3.40
CA ILE A 505 13.89 -20.49 -3.92
C ILE A 505 13.34 -21.84 -4.39
N ARG A 506 14.16 -22.67 -5.04
CA ARG A 506 13.80 -24.05 -5.38
C ARG A 506 13.40 -24.84 -4.15
N ASN A 507 14.20 -24.78 -3.09
CA ASN A 507 13.89 -25.44 -1.81
C ASN A 507 12.57 -24.96 -1.19
N MET A 508 12.28 -23.65 -1.26
CA MET A 508 10.98 -23.13 -0.82
C MET A 508 9.83 -23.70 -1.68
N THR A 509 10.00 -23.74 -3.00
CA THR A 509 8.97 -24.23 -3.91
C THR A 509 8.77 -25.74 -3.77
N ARG A 510 9.85 -26.52 -3.61
CA ARG A 510 9.83 -27.95 -3.22
C ARG A 510 9.08 -28.14 -1.90
N LYS A 511 9.32 -27.30 -0.90
CA LYS A 511 8.61 -27.39 0.38
C LYS A 511 7.11 -27.21 0.21
N ILE A 512 6.69 -26.27 -0.64
CA ILE A 512 5.27 -26.06 -0.97
C ILE A 512 4.72 -27.30 -1.71
N VAL A 513 5.45 -27.84 -2.69
CA VAL A 513 5.06 -29.06 -3.43
C VAL A 513 4.92 -30.27 -2.50
N LYS A 514 5.86 -30.47 -1.57
CA LYS A 514 5.79 -31.54 -0.56
C LYS A 514 4.61 -31.36 0.38
N GLN A 515 4.32 -30.13 0.80
CA GLN A 515 3.16 -29.84 1.64
C GLN A 515 1.81 -30.09 0.94
N MET A 516 1.77 -30.03 -0.39
CA MET A 516 0.59 -30.41 -1.18
C MET A 516 0.44 -31.92 -1.37
N ARG A 517 1.45 -32.73 -1.06
CA ARG A 517 1.41 -34.21 -1.05
C ARG A 517 1.81 -34.79 0.31
N PRO A 518 1.03 -34.57 1.36
CA PRO A 518 1.30 -35.21 2.65
C PRO A 518 0.99 -36.71 2.53
N GLY A 519 2.02 -37.53 2.29
CA GLY A 519 1.88 -39.00 2.21
C GLY A 519 2.93 -39.78 1.41
N GLN A 520 4.02 -39.14 0.95
CA GLN A 520 5.11 -39.83 0.21
C GLN A 520 6.37 -40.10 1.07
N ASP A 521 6.25 -40.09 2.40
CA ASP A 521 7.35 -40.52 3.28
C ASP A 521 7.31 -42.03 3.56
#